data_AF-A0A1B6GHC9-F1
#
_entry.id   AF-A0A1B6GHC9-F1
#
_cell.length_a   1.000
_cell.length_b   1.000
_cell.length_c   1.000
_cell.angle_alpha   90.00
_cell.angle_beta   90.00
_cell.angle_gamma   90.00
#
_symmetry.space_group_name_H-M   'P 1'
#
loop_
_entity.id
_entity.type
_entity.pdbx_description
1 polymer ?
#
loop_
_entity_poly.entity_id
_entity_poly.type
_entity_poly.pdbx_seq_one_letter_code
_entity_poly.pdbx_strand_id
1 'polypeptide(L)'
;GSGNIVDVVSNILGIKNLKTVSQNSTLAEIGMDSMMAVEIKQILEREFEVFLTPQDIRSLTFKRLNEISNELNDLKSDNKENKSKSIDEMIRLGMEDMKYFVRIIADEEVTLMPVLSLPSRTNDGPKVIFLPGIEGMSDVLKSLAEKISGTNYCLQVPYSRGMQTVPEMIDFLLPNALKVLGDQKKFI
;
A
#
# COMPACT_ATOMS: atom_id res chain seq x y z
N GLY A 1 14.90 10.87 -14.36
CA GLY A 1 14.97 10.25 -15.69
C GLY A 1 14.50 8.82 -15.54
N SER A 2 13.51 8.40 -16.33
CA SER A 2 12.84 7.10 -16.24
C SER A 2 13.74 5.95 -16.71
N GLY A 3 14.76 5.61 -15.92
CA GLY A 3 15.60 4.44 -16.14
C GLY A 3 14.92 3.18 -15.60
N ASN A 4 15.16 2.03 -16.24
CA ASN A 4 14.78 0.74 -15.67
C ASN A 4 15.54 0.53 -14.35
N ILE A 5 14.92 -0.11 -13.35
CA ILE A 5 15.54 -0.47 -12.06
C ILE A 5 16.93 -1.09 -12.27
N VAL A 6 17.05 -1.99 -13.24
CA VAL A 6 18.30 -2.70 -13.55
C VAL A 6 19.39 -1.74 -14.02
N ASP A 7 19.04 -0.74 -14.84
CA ASP A 7 19.99 0.26 -15.35
C ASP A 7 20.50 1.14 -14.21
N VAL A 8 19.60 1.59 -13.34
CA VAL A 8 19.95 2.44 -12.18
C VAL A 8 20.90 1.70 -11.23
N VAL A 9 20.57 0.45 -10.89
CA VAL A 9 21.43 -0.35 -10.00
C VAL A 9 22.77 -0.68 -10.66
N SER A 10 22.79 -0.95 -11.97
CA SER A 10 24.05 -1.18 -12.71
C SER A 10 24.95 0.06 -12.70
N ASN A 11 24.36 1.26 -12.77
CA ASN A 11 25.11 2.51 -12.74
C ASN A 11 25.72 2.79 -11.36
N ILE A 12 24.98 2.52 -10.27
CA ILE A 12 25.49 2.64 -8.89
C ILE A 12 26.68 1.69 -8.68
N LEU A 13 26.59 0.46 -9.20
CA LEU A 13 27.67 -0.54 -9.12
C LEU A 13 28.80 -0.31 -10.14
N GLY A 14 28.70 0.71 -11.00
CA GLY A 14 29.72 1.01 -12.02
C GLY A 14 29.82 -0.05 -13.13
N ILE A 15 28.79 -0.88 -13.32
CA ILE A 15 28.78 -1.97 -14.30
C ILE A 15 28.30 -1.44 -15.65
N LYS A 16 29.23 -1.36 -16.62
CA LYS A 16 28.93 -0.89 -17.98
C LYS A 16 28.28 -1.93 -18.89
N ASN A 17 28.45 -3.22 -18.59
CA ASN A 17 27.91 -4.30 -19.41
C ASN A 17 27.39 -5.44 -18.54
N LEU A 18 26.06 -5.53 -18.41
CA LEU A 18 25.39 -6.57 -17.61
C LEU A 18 25.63 -8.00 -18.09
N LYS A 19 26.14 -8.20 -19.32
CA LYS A 19 26.51 -9.53 -19.83
C LYS A 19 27.77 -10.10 -19.18
N THR A 20 28.57 -9.27 -18.51
CA THR A 20 29.80 -9.72 -17.85
C THR A 20 29.57 -10.17 -16.41
N VAL A 21 28.35 -10.01 -15.89
CA VAL A 21 27.98 -10.37 -14.52
C VAL A 21 26.88 -11.44 -14.52
N SER A 22 26.99 -12.37 -13.59
CA SER A 22 25.98 -13.42 -13.40
C SER A 22 24.69 -12.81 -12.87
N GLN A 23 23.57 -13.12 -13.52
CA GLN A 23 22.24 -12.65 -13.10
C GLN A 23 21.79 -13.25 -11.76
N ASN A 24 22.34 -14.40 -11.37
CA ASN A 24 22.00 -15.11 -10.13
C ASN A 24 22.95 -14.78 -8.97
N SER A 25 24.05 -14.08 -9.23
CA SER A 25 24.94 -13.63 -8.17
C SER A 25 24.32 -12.46 -7.42
N THR A 26 24.56 -12.43 -6.12
CA THR A 26 24.08 -11.34 -5.26
C THR A 26 24.85 -10.06 -5.56
N LEU A 27 24.23 -8.90 -5.34
CA LEU A 27 24.91 -7.62 -5.51
C LEU A 27 26.13 -7.52 -4.59
N ALA A 28 26.07 -8.12 -3.39
CA ALA A 28 27.19 -8.21 -2.47
C ALA A 28 28.39 -8.99 -3.06
N GLU A 29 28.13 -10.09 -3.77
CA GLU A 29 29.18 -10.86 -4.47
C GLU A 29 29.75 -10.12 -5.69
N ILE A 30 28.96 -9.24 -6.30
CA ILE A 30 29.36 -8.46 -7.48
C ILE A 30 30.18 -7.22 -7.10
N GLY A 31 30.12 -6.78 -5.84
CA GLY A 31 30.91 -5.66 -5.33
C GLY A 31 30.09 -4.52 -4.70
N MET A 32 28.83 -4.77 -4.34
CA MET A 32 28.04 -3.82 -3.56
C MET A 32 28.63 -3.64 -2.17
N ASP A 33 29.03 -2.41 -1.84
CA ASP A 33 29.46 -2.03 -0.50
C ASP A 33 28.29 -1.47 0.34
N SER A 34 28.58 -1.16 1.60
CA SER A 34 27.56 -0.64 2.53
C SER A 34 26.96 0.70 2.10
N MET A 35 27.69 1.53 1.37
CA MET A 35 27.22 2.84 0.92
C MET A 35 26.31 2.68 -0.30
N MET A 36 26.72 1.86 -1.27
CA MET A 36 25.92 1.49 -2.44
C MET A 36 24.62 0.79 -2.03
N ALA A 37 24.64 -0.05 -1.00
CA ALA A 37 23.43 -0.70 -0.48
C ALA A 37 22.38 0.31 0.01
N VAL A 38 22.82 1.38 0.69
CA VAL A 38 21.94 2.47 1.14
C VAL A 38 21.42 3.28 -0.05
N GLU A 39 22.27 3.58 -1.03
CA GLU A 39 21.88 4.31 -2.24
C GLU A 39 20.85 3.53 -3.08
N ILE A 40 21.08 2.23 -3.28
CA ILE A 40 20.14 1.32 -3.95
C ILE A 40 18.81 1.28 -3.21
N LYS A 41 18.82 1.15 -1.88
CA LYS A 41 17.58 1.16 -1.08
C LYS A 41 16.82 2.48 -1.27
N GLN A 42 17.49 3.61 -1.13
CA GLN A 42 16.84 4.92 -1.24
C GLN A 42 16.26 5.18 -2.64
N ILE A 43 16.95 4.77 -3.70
CA ILE A 43 16.46 5.00 -5.06
C ILE A 43 15.29 4.08 -5.42
N LEU A 44 15.32 2.82 -4.94
CA LEU A 44 14.19 1.90 -5.08
C LEU A 44 12.94 2.42 -4.36
N GLU A 45 13.10 2.95 -3.15
CA GLU A 45 11.99 3.51 -2.38
C GLU A 45 11.43 4.80 -3.01
N ARG A 46 12.29 5.69 -3.48
CA ARG A 46 11.88 7.04 -3.96
C ARG A 46 11.37 7.07 -5.39
N GLU A 47 12.04 6.36 -6.30
CA GLU A 47 11.74 6.44 -7.74
C GLU A 47 10.81 5.31 -8.21
N PHE A 48 10.79 4.19 -7.49
CA PHE A 48 10.06 2.99 -7.89
C PHE A 48 9.05 2.49 -6.85
N GLU A 49 8.94 3.14 -5.68
CA GLU A 49 8.05 2.75 -4.57
C GLU A 49 8.27 1.29 -4.12
N VAL A 50 9.50 0.78 -4.26
CA VAL A 50 9.89 -0.58 -3.87
C VAL A 50 10.59 -0.53 -2.51
N PHE A 51 9.97 -1.15 -1.50
CA PHE A 51 10.50 -1.23 -0.14
C PHE A 51 11.13 -2.60 0.10
N LEU A 52 12.41 -2.62 0.48
CA LEU A 52 13.18 -3.84 0.75
C LEU A 52 13.88 -3.72 2.11
N THR A 53 13.96 -4.82 2.85
CA THR A 53 14.71 -4.84 4.10
C THR A 53 16.22 -4.80 3.83
N PRO A 54 17.06 -4.40 4.80
CA PRO A 54 18.51 -4.48 4.65
C PRO A 54 19.03 -5.88 4.31
N GLN A 55 18.32 -6.92 4.75
CA GLN A 55 18.65 -8.31 4.44
C GLN A 55 18.31 -8.67 3.00
N ASP A 56 17.17 -8.19 2.48
CA ASP A 56 16.78 -8.37 1.07
C ASP A 56 17.72 -7.65 0.11
N ILE A 57 18.18 -6.45 0.46
CA ILE A 57 19.19 -5.73 -0.32
C ILE A 57 20.48 -6.55 -0.40
N ARG A 58 20.89 -7.18 0.71
CA ARG A 58 22.11 -8.00 0.76
C ARG A 58 22.01 -9.26 -0.11
N SER A 59 20.83 -9.86 -0.23
CA SER A 59 20.58 -11.05 -1.05
C SER A 59 20.08 -10.73 -2.46
N LEU A 60 19.97 -9.44 -2.81
CA LEU A 60 19.41 -8.98 -4.08
C LEU A 60 20.28 -9.45 -5.26
N THR A 61 19.64 -9.80 -6.38
CA THR A 61 20.32 -10.25 -7.61
C THR A 61 19.76 -9.49 -8.81
N PHE A 62 20.50 -9.43 -9.92
CA PHE A 62 19.99 -8.81 -11.16
C PHE A 62 18.78 -9.56 -11.75
N LYS A 63 18.69 -10.87 -11.52
CA LYS A 63 17.48 -11.63 -11.83
C LYS A 63 16.28 -11.08 -11.04
N ARG A 64 16.43 -10.89 -9.73
CA ARG A 64 15.35 -10.37 -8.88
C ARG A 64 14.97 -8.93 -9.24
N LEU A 65 15.94 -8.10 -9.60
CA LEU A 65 15.69 -6.73 -10.08
C LEU A 65 14.89 -6.71 -11.40
N ASN A 66 15.19 -7.62 -12.33
CA ASN A 66 14.41 -7.79 -13.56
C ASN A 66 12.96 -8.24 -13.27
N GLU A 67 12.77 -9.18 -12.34
CA GLU A 67 11.43 -9.61 -11.89
C GLU A 67 10.64 -8.42 -11.34
N ILE A 68 11.22 -7.64 -10.44
CA ILE A 68 10.59 -6.42 -9.88
C ILE A 68 10.27 -5.42 -10.99
N SER A 69 11.19 -5.19 -11.93
CA SER A 69 10.95 -4.27 -13.05
C SER A 69 9.80 -4.74 -13.94
N ASN A 70 9.67 -6.06 -14.17
CA ASN A 70 8.57 -6.60 -14.97
C ASN A 70 7.25 -6.50 -14.21
N GLU A 71 7.22 -6.84 -12.92
CA GLU A 71 6.03 -6.67 -12.09
C GLU A 71 5.54 -5.20 -12.11
N LEU A 72 6.45 -4.21 -12.03
CA LEU A 72 6.08 -2.80 -12.13
C LEU A 72 5.57 -2.39 -13.52
N ASN A 73 6.09 -2.99 -14.59
CA ASN A 73 5.62 -2.70 -15.94
C ASN A 73 4.26 -3.34 -16.23
N ASP A 74 4.02 -4.54 -15.69
CA ASP A 74 2.71 -5.21 -15.74
C ASP A 74 1.68 -4.36 -14.99
N LEU A 75 2.01 -3.87 -13.78
CA LEU A 75 1.16 -2.95 -13.01
C LEU A 75 0.87 -1.62 -13.73
N LYS A 76 1.77 -1.14 -14.59
CA LYS A 76 1.59 0.10 -15.38
C LYS A 76 0.90 -0.12 -16.72
N SER A 77 0.92 -1.34 -17.25
CA SER A 77 0.32 -1.68 -18.55
C SER A 77 -1.09 -2.25 -18.40
N ASP A 78 -1.40 -2.87 -17.27
CA ASP A 78 -2.70 -3.47 -16.99
C ASP A 78 -3.63 -2.51 -16.26
N ASN A 79 -4.23 -1.61 -17.03
CA ASN A 79 -5.59 -1.16 -16.77
C ASN A 79 -6.57 -2.30 -17.11
N LYS A 80 -6.45 -3.46 -16.43
CA LYS A 80 -7.43 -4.55 -16.23
C LYS A 80 -6.73 -5.87 -15.84
N GLU A 81 -7.26 -6.47 -14.77
CA GLU A 81 -7.09 -7.87 -14.32
C GLU A 81 -6.01 -8.20 -13.27
N ASN A 82 -6.44 -8.09 -12.00
CA ASN A 82 -6.46 -9.19 -11.03
C ASN A 82 -5.22 -10.10 -10.94
N LYS A 83 -4.21 -9.66 -10.18
CA LYS A 83 -3.42 -10.56 -9.34
C LYS A 83 -3.29 -10.01 -7.93
N SER A 84 -4.30 -10.29 -7.12
CA SER A 84 -4.15 -10.22 -5.66
C SER A 84 -3.16 -11.31 -5.25
N LYS A 85 -1.90 -10.94 -4.98
CA LYS A 85 -0.97 -11.83 -4.28
C LYS A 85 -1.60 -12.18 -2.92
N SER A 86 -1.53 -13.45 -2.51
CA SER A 86 -2.14 -13.86 -1.24
C SER A 86 -1.40 -13.24 -0.04
N ILE A 87 -2.13 -12.97 1.05
CA ILE A 87 -1.56 -12.40 2.29
C ILE A 87 -0.39 -13.27 2.81
N ASP A 88 -0.51 -14.60 2.70
CA ASP A 88 0.51 -15.55 3.16
C ASP A 88 1.80 -15.49 2.32
N GLU A 89 1.72 -15.24 1.01
CA GLU A 89 2.91 -15.04 0.18
C GLU A 89 3.65 -13.75 0.52
N MET A 90 2.95 -12.70 0.93
CA MET A 90 3.58 -11.41 1.25
C MET A 90 4.19 -11.37 2.65
N ILE A 91 3.60 -12.10 3.60
CA ILE A 91 4.24 -12.37 4.90
C ILE A 91 5.54 -13.16 4.67
N ARG A 92 5.53 -14.17 3.77
CA ARG A 92 6.75 -14.93 3.43
C ARG A 92 7.82 -14.08 2.73
N LEU A 93 7.43 -12.99 2.08
CA LEU A 93 8.34 -12.05 1.41
C LEU A 93 8.83 -10.92 2.34
N GLY A 94 8.50 -10.94 3.64
CA GLY A 94 8.94 -9.93 4.60
C GLY A 94 8.27 -8.56 4.43
N MET A 95 7.16 -8.51 3.69
CA MET A 95 6.45 -7.28 3.34
C MET A 95 5.31 -6.98 4.33
N GLU A 96 5.59 -7.06 5.63
CA GLU A 96 4.57 -6.91 6.69
C GLU A 96 3.91 -5.51 6.66
N ASP A 97 4.69 -4.48 6.36
CA ASP A 97 4.23 -3.09 6.23
C ASP A 97 3.30 -2.89 5.00
N MET A 98 3.41 -3.77 4.00
CA MET A 98 2.57 -3.76 2.79
C MET A 98 1.25 -4.51 2.95
N LYS A 99 1.02 -5.17 4.09
CA LYS A 99 -0.26 -5.86 4.37
C LYS A 99 -1.45 -4.90 4.24
N TYR A 100 -1.28 -3.64 4.63
CA TYR A 100 -2.32 -2.62 4.52
C TYR A 100 -2.55 -2.21 3.05
N PHE A 101 -1.50 -2.08 2.25
CA PHE A 101 -1.57 -1.80 0.81
C PHE A 101 -2.24 -2.93 0.01
N VAL A 102 -2.01 -4.18 0.41
CA VAL A 102 -2.64 -5.34 -0.25
C VAL A 102 -4.13 -5.40 0.06
N ARG A 103 -4.54 -5.10 1.29
CA ARG A 103 -5.96 -5.03 1.63
C ARG A 103 -6.67 -3.92 0.84
N ILE A 104 -5.96 -2.86 0.47
CA ILE A 104 -6.45 -1.80 -0.42
C ILE A 104 -6.73 -2.35 -1.85
N ILE A 105 -5.91 -3.29 -2.34
CA ILE A 105 -6.03 -3.88 -3.69
C ILE A 105 -6.98 -5.08 -3.72
N ALA A 106 -7.03 -5.87 -2.65
CA ALA A 106 -7.73 -7.15 -2.62
C ALA A 106 -9.26 -7.04 -2.55
N ASP A 107 -9.79 -5.89 -2.15
CA ASP A 107 -11.23 -5.67 -1.99
C ASP A 107 -11.63 -4.27 -2.52
N GLU A 108 -11.39 -4.05 -3.82
CA GLU A 108 -11.71 -2.79 -4.51
C GLU A 108 -13.17 -2.34 -4.28
N GLU A 109 -14.12 -3.28 -4.18
CA GLU A 109 -15.51 -2.94 -3.93
C GLU A 109 -15.67 -2.26 -2.56
N VAL A 110 -15.02 -2.78 -1.51
CA VAL A 110 -15.08 -2.22 -0.16
C VAL A 110 -14.27 -0.92 -0.05
N THR A 111 -13.14 -0.78 -0.74
CA THR A 111 -12.32 0.46 -0.68
C THR A 111 -12.95 1.63 -1.41
N LEU A 112 -13.82 1.36 -2.38
CA LEU A 112 -14.57 2.38 -3.10
C LEU A 112 -15.85 2.82 -2.36
N MET A 113 -16.30 2.07 -1.35
CA MET A 113 -17.48 2.42 -0.56
C MET A 113 -17.20 3.63 0.35
N PRO A 114 -17.93 4.75 0.20
CA PRO A 114 -17.75 5.93 1.06
C PRO A 114 -18.14 5.70 2.52
N VAL A 115 -18.98 4.69 2.78
CA VAL A 115 -19.46 4.33 4.11
C VAL A 115 -19.42 2.81 4.24
N LEU A 116 -18.79 2.33 5.30
CA LEU A 116 -18.75 0.91 5.62
C LEU A 116 -19.36 0.63 7.00
N SER A 117 -20.18 -0.42 7.11
CA SER A 117 -20.59 -0.91 8.42
C SER A 117 -19.42 -1.61 9.09
N LEU A 118 -19.14 -1.24 10.34
CA LEU A 118 -18.13 -1.90 11.15
C LEU A 118 -18.78 -2.91 12.11
N PRO A 119 -18.01 -3.89 12.60
CA PRO A 119 -18.48 -4.73 13.68
C PRO A 119 -18.81 -3.91 14.93
N SER A 120 -19.72 -4.43 15.74
CA SER A 120 -20.16 -3.81 16.98
C SER A 120 -20.18 -4.83 18.10
N ARG A 121 -19.95 -4.37 19.34
CA ARG A 121 -20.14 -5.20 20.54
C ARG A 121 -21.61 -5.59 20.70
N THR A 122 -22.50 -4.64 20.43
CA THR A 122 -23.95 -4.79 20.41
C THR A 122 -24.51 -3.86 19.34
N ASN A 123 -25.54 -4.28 18.61
CA ASN A 123 -26.25 -3.39 17.67
C ASN A 123 -27.29 -2.49 18.36
N ASP A 124 -27.47 -2.68 19.67
CA ASP A 124 -28.28 -1.80 20.51
C ASP A 124 -27.42 -0.60 20.98
N GLY A 125 -27.97 0.61 20.83
CA GLY A 125 -27.28 1.86 21.15
C GLY A 125 -27.30 2.92 20.03
N PRO A 126 -26.52 4.01 20.17
CA PRO A 126 -26.46 5.07 19.18
C PRO A 126 -25.75 4.62 17.89
N LYS A 127 -25.91 5.42 16.83
CA LYS A 127 -25.03 5.30 15.66
C LYS A 127 -23.69 5.93 15.99
N VAL A 128 -22.60 5.22 15.71
CA VAL A 128 -21.23 5.70 15.91
C VAL A 128 -20.57 5.84 14.55
N ILE A 129 -20.05 7.03 14.27
CA ILE A 129 -19.33 7.30 13.03
C ILE A 129 -17.84 7.42 13.33
N PHE A 130 -17.06 6.59 12.66
CA PHE A 130 -15.62 6.59 12.68
C PHE A 130 -15.09 7.41 11.50
N LEU A 131 -14.06 8.21 11.78
CA LEU A 131 -13.25 8.84 10.76
C LEU A 131 -11.97 8.03 10.59
N PRO A 132 -11.53 7.78 9.36
CA PRO A 132 -10.31 7.04 9.09
C PRO A 132 -9.09 7.90 9.43
N GLY A 133 -7.93 7.25 9.61
CA GLY A 133 -6.66 7.96 9.70
C GLY A 133 -6.17 8.45 8.33
N ILE A 134 -4.87 8.71 8.24
CA ILE A 134 -4.23 9.18 6.98
C ILE A 134 -4.38 8.15 5.86
N GLU A 135 -4.57 6.88 6.22
CA GLU A 135 -4.78 5.77 5.31
C GLU A 135 -6.15 5.80 4.62
N GLY A 136 -7.10 6.60 5.10
CA GLY A 136 -8.42 6.77 4.47
C GLY A 136 -9.36 5.56 4.55
N MET A 137 -8.98 4.50 5.27
CA MET A 137 -9.68 3.21 5.28
C MET A 137 -10.15 2.79 6.67
N SER A 138 -11.14 1.90 6.71
CA SER A 138 -11.83 1.55 7.94
C SER A 138 -11.15 0.47 8.79
N ASP A 139 -10.24 -0.33 8.24
CA ASP A 139 -9.89 -1.58 8.91
C ASP A 139 -8.77 -1.58 9.93
N VAL A 140 -8.16 -0.43 10.19
CA VAL A 140 -7.45 -0.19 11.47
C VAL A 140 -8.45 -0.04 12.61
N LEU A 141 -9.70 0.37 12.33
CA LEU A 141 -10.72 0.69 13.32
C LEU A 141 -11.62 -0.50 13.66
N LYS A 142 -11.60 -1.59 12.87
CA LYS A 142 -12.44 -2.80 13.10
C LYS A 142 -12.30 -3.34 14.52
N SER A 143 -11.06 -3.51 15.01
CA SER A 143 -10.78 -4.07 16.34
C SER A 143 -11.24 -3.17 17.50
N LEU A 144 -11.32 -1.85 17.26
CA LEU A 144 -11.87 -0.89 18.19
C LEU A 144 -13.40 -0.90 18.15
N ALA A 145 -13.98 -0.90 16.95
CA ALA A 145 -15.43 -0.90 16.72
C ALA A 145 -16.11 -2.15 17.33
N GLU A 146 -15.48 -3.32 17.24
CA GLU A 146 -15.94 -4.56 17.89
C GLU A 146 -16.19 -4.42 19.40
N LYS A 147 -15.55 -3.45 20.05
CA LYS A 147 -15.67 -3.19 21.49
C LYS A 147 -16.66 -2.09 21.82
N ILE A 148 -17.25 -1.42 20.83
CA ILE A 148 -18.17 -0.30 21.00
C ILE A 148 -19.61 -0.78 20.80
N SER A 149 -20.49 -0.40 21.73
CA SER A 149 -21.93 -0.66 21.65
C SER A 149 -22.60 0.42 20.80
N GLY A 150 -23.41 0.00 19.83
CA GLY A 150 -24.09 0.87 18.88
C GLY A 150 -24.04 0.31 17.46
N THR A 151 -24.64 1.03 16.52
CA THR A 151 -24.48 0.73 15.09
C THR A 151 -23.27 1.48 14.54
N ASN A 152 -22.17 0.76 14.30
CA ASN A 152 -20.89 1.36 13.97
C ASN A 152 -20.71 1.50 12.45
N TYR A 153 -20.28 2.68 12.02
CA TYR A 153 -20.00 3.00 10.61
C TYR A 153 -18.68 3.72 10.49
N CYS A 154 -17.90 3.45 9.44
CA CYS A 154 -16.73 4.25 9.08
C CYS A 154 -17.02 5.02 7.79
N LEU A 155 -16.69 6.30 7.77
CA LEU A 155 -16.57 7.03 6.51
C LEU A 155 -15.20 6.70 5.90
N GLN A 156 -15.12 6.38 4.63
CA GLN A 156 -13.83 6.12 3.96
C GLN A 156 -13.55 7.24 2.95
N VAL A 157 -12.27 7.44 2.65
CA VAL A 157 -11.78 8.42 1.66
C VAL A 157 -11.13 7.62 0.53
N PRO A 158 -11.87 7.29 -0.55
CA PRO A 158 -11.33 6.48 -1.63
C PRO A 158 -10.22 7.22 -2.38
N TYR A 159 -9.07 6.57 -2.56
CA TYR A 159 -7.92 7.14 -3.29
C TYR A 159 -8.26 7.49 -4.75
N SER A 160 -9.18 6.75 -5.38
CA SER A 160 -9.61 6.96 -6.76
C SER A 160 -10.25 8.33 -7.02
N ARG A 161 -10.65 9.05 -5.97
CA ARG A 161 -11.28 10.38 -6.07
C ARG A 161 -10.27 11.52 -6.19
N GLY A 162 -8.98 11.28 -5.93
CA GLY A 162 -7.92 12.26 -6.13
C GLY A 162 -8.03 13.55 -5.33
N MET A 163 -8.76 13.56 -4.21
CA MET A 163 -8.95 14.75 -3.37
C MET A 163 -7.62 15.19 -2.76
N GLN A 164 -7.27 16.47 -2.91
CA GLN A 164 -5.99 17.05 -2.49
C GLN A 164 -6.12 18.05 -1.35
N THR A 165 -7.34 18.50 -1.04
CA THR A 165 -7.59 19.54 -0.03
C THR A 165 -8.58 19.08 1.03
N VAL A 166 -8.44 19.61 2.24
CA VAL A 166 -9.38 19.35 3.34
C VAL A 166 -10.83 19.75 2.99
N PRO A 167 -11.09 20.90 2.34
CA PRO A 167 -12.44 21.24 1.88
C PRO A 167 -13.06 20.19 0.94
N GLU A 168 -12.30 19.67 -0.04
CA GLU A 168 -12.80 18.61 -0.93
C GLU A 168 -13.18 17.35 -0.16
N MET A 169 -12.38 16.97 0.85
CA MET A 169 -12.70 15.85 1.72
C MET A 169 -13.97 16.10 2.53
N ILE A 170 -14.19 17.31 3.04
CA ILE A 170 -15.40 17.67 3.78
C ILE A 170 -16.63 17.60 2.85
N ASP A 171 -16.55 18.19 1.66
CA ASP A 171 -17.64 18.19 0.68
C ASP A 171 -18.03 16.75 0.28
N PHE A 172 -17.07 15.83 0.27
CA PHE A 172 -17.30 14.43 0.04
C PHE A 172 -17.86 13.69 1.27
N LEU A 173 -17.28 13.88 2.46
CA LEU A 173 -17.63 13.10 3.65
C LEU A 173 -18.95 13.54 4.28
N LEU A 174 -19.27 14.84 4.26
CA LEU A 174 -20.42 15.40 4.97
C LEU A 174 -21.76 14.83 4.48
N PRO A 175 -22.06 14.73 3.16
CA PRO A 175 -23.29 14.10 2.69
C PRO A 175 -23.41 12.63 3.11
N ASN A 176 -22.29 11.90 3.14
CA ASN A 176 -22.24 10.51 3.55
C ASN A 176 -22.51 10.35 5.06
N ALA A 177 -21.94 11.22 5.89
CA ALA A 177 -22.22 11.28 7.32
C ALA A 177 -23.70 11.56 7.60
N LEU A 178 -24.28 12.54 6.91
CA LEU A 178 -25.70 12.89 7.04
C LEU A 178 -26.62 11.74 6.64
N LYS A 179 -26.28 10.99 5.58
CA LYS A 179 -27.03 9.80 5.17
C LYS A 179 -27.02 8.71 6.25
N VAL A 180 -25.89 8.51 6.93
CA VAL A 180 -25.79 7.55 8.05
C VAL A 180 -26.63 8.01 9.23
N LEU A 181 -26.54 9.29 9.60
CA LEU A 181 -27.29 9.84 10.73
C LEU A 181 -28.80 9.84 10.46
N GLY A 182 -29.24 10.19 9.25
CA GLY A 182 -30.66 10.37 8.93
C GLY A 182 -31.27 11.47 9.79
N ASP A 183 -32.46 11.25 10.35
CA ASP A 183 -33.16 12.24 11.19
C ASP A 183 -32.67 12.30 12.66
N GLN A 184 -31.57 11.62 13.00
CA GLN A 184 -31.05 11.60 14.35
C GLN A 184 -30.47 12.97 14.73
N LYS A 185 -31.16 13.69 15.62
CA LYS A 185 -30.76 15.04 16.09
C LYS A 185 -29.95 15.05 17.38
N LYS A 186 -29.71 13.89 17.99
CA LYS A 186 -28.97 13.78 19.25
C LYS A 186 -27.62 13.12 18.98
N PHE A 187 -26.55 13.90 19.18
CA PHE A 187 -25.19 13.43 19.27
C PHE A 187 -24.92 13.08 20.75
N ILE A 188 -24.44 11.88 21.00
CA ILE A 188 -24.07 11.40 22.35
C ILE A 188 -22.55 11.48 22.47
#